data_AF-A0A501W8V2-F1
#
_entry.id   AF-A0A501W8V2-F1
#
_cell.length_a   1.000
_cell.length_b   1.000
_cell.length_c   1.000
_cell.angle_alpha   90.00
_cell.angle_beta   90.00
_cell.angle_gamma   90.00
#
_symmetry.space_group_name_H-M   'P 1'
#
loop_
_entity.id
_entity.type
_entity.pdbx_description
1 polymer ?
#
loop_
_entity_poly.entity_id
_entity_poly.type
_entity_poly.pdbx_seq_one_letter_code
_entity_poly.pdbx_strand_id
1 'polypeptide(L)'
;MQQRDSIAILSKTWVLQEKLYAHEGQKEPAYPQESLRLTFMKNGYYKLVRLNSTPNNVNGAEVVEEGRWELDTGKGYISMQTREVDGRSIMSVMLPRWEVWELSEDKLVLRQFAPASTYLVFEAEK
;
A
#
# COMPACT_ATOMS: atom_id res chain seq x y z
N MET A 1 -6.65 14.42 14.79
CA MET A 1 -6.53 12.97 15.10
C MET A 1 -5.17 12.75 15.74
N GLN A 2 -5.08 12.09 16.90
CA GLN A 2 -3.77 11.83 17.52
C GLN A 2 -3.05 10.69 16.77
N GLN A 3 -1.72 10.72 16.70
CA GLN A 3 -0.92 9.72 15.97
C GLN A 3 -1.18 8.26 16.40
N ARG A 4 -1.50 8.06 17.69
CA ARG A 4 -1.84 6.73 18.22
C ARG A 4 -3.13 6.17 17.62
N ASP A 5 -4.13 7.03 17.39
CA ASP A 5 -5.41 6.63 16.81
C ASP A 5 -5.21 6.21 15.35
N SER A 6 -4.43 6.99 14.58
CA SER A 6 -4.13 6.66 13.19
C SER A 6 -3.34 5.36 13.02
N ILE A 7 -2.36 5.09 13.90
CA ILE A 7 -1.61 3.82 13.85
C ILE A 7 -2.52 2.65 14.20
N ALA A 8 -3.40 2.80 15.19
CA ALA A 8 -4.35 1.76 15.56
C ALA A 8 -5.30 1.42 14.40
N ILE A 9 -5.83 2.44 13.73
CA ILE A 9 -6.68 2.30 12.53
C ILE A 9 -5.88 1.64 11.40
N LEU A 10 -4.68 2.12 11.08
CA LEU A 10 -3.90 1.56 9.97
C LEU A 10 -3.48 0.11 10.20
N SER A 11 -3.26 -0.31 11.46
CA SER A 11 -2.65 -1.60 11.80
C SER A 11 -3.60 -2.80 11.65
N LYS A 12 -4.04 -3.03 10.42
CA LYS A 12 -4.89 -4.14 9.98
C LYS A 12 -4.53 -4.53 8.53
N THR A 13 -5.28 -5.46 7.97
CA THR A 13 -5.16 -5.82 6.56
C THR A 13 -6.12 -5.00 5.72
N TRP A 14 -5.62 -4.52 4.59
CA TRP A 14 -6.28 -3.65 3.64
C TRP A 14 -6.28 -4.33 2.27
N VAL A 15 -7.43 -4.39 1.61
CA VAL A 15 -7.59 -5.01 0.28
C VAL A 15 -7.81 -3.89 -0.74
N LEU A 16 -7.01 -3.87 -1.79
CA LEU A 16 -7.14 -2.91 -2.88
C LEU A 16 -8.46 -3.18 -3.62
N GLN A 17 -9.36 -2.20 -3.59
CA GLN A 17 -10.59 -2.24 -4.38
C GLN A 17 -10.40 -1.54 -5.71
N GLU A 18 -9.80 -0.35 -5.71
CA GLU A 18 -9.70 0.46 -6.91
C GLU A 18 -8.34 1.14 -7.03
N LYS A 19 -7.83 1.21 -8.25
CA LYS A 19 -6.71 2.06 -8.63
C LYS A 19 -7.24 3.13 -9.57
N LEU A 20 -7.08 4.39 -9.22
CA LEU A 20 -7.60 5.52 -9.99
C LEU A 20 -6.42 6.32 -10.52
N TYR A 21 -6.39 6.59 -11.83
CA TYR A 21 -5.45 7.56 -12.39
C TYR A 21 -6.10 8.93 -12.43
N ALA A 22 -5.37 9.95 -11.97
CA ALA A 22 -5.73 11.34 -12.24
C ALA A 22 -5.30 11.68 -13.67
N HIS A 23 -6.20 11.46 -14.63
CA HIS A 23 -6.07 11.98 -15.99
C HIS A 23 -6.98 13.20 -16.13
N GLU A 24 -6.40 14.37 -16.42
CA GLU A 24 -7.15 15.60 -16.76
C GLU A 24 -8.24 16.00 -15.75
N GLY A 25 -8.03 15.74 -14.45
CA GLY A 25 -8.99 16.08 -13.39
C GLY A 25 -10.13 15.06 -13.21
N GLN A 26 -10.16 13.99 -14.00
CA GLN A 26 -11.07 12.86 -13.85
C GLN A 26 -10.34 11.67 -13.20
N LYS A 27 -11.06 10.95 -12.33
CA LYS A 27 -10.58 9.72 -11.70
C LYS A 27 -11.11 8.54 -12.52
N GLU A 28 -10.26 7.97 -13.36
CA GLU A 28 -10.63 6.80 -14.16
C GLU A 28 -10.10 5.51 -13.52
N PRO A 29 -10.92 4.45 -13.41
CA PRO A 29 -10.45 3.15 -12.95
C PRO A 29 -9.38 2.57 -13.86
N ALA A 30 -8.30 2.08 -13.27
CA ALA A 30 -7.28 1.31 -13.97
C ALA A 30 -7.74 -0.14 -14.14
N TYR A 31 -7.81 -0.61 -15.39
CA TYR A 31 -8.03 -2.02 -15.71
C TYR A 31 -6.75 -2.65 -16.27
N PRO A 32 -6.41 -3.91 -15.91
CA PRO A 32 -7.14 -4.81 -15.01
C PRO A 32 -7.00 -4.45 -13.52
N GLN A 33 -7.97 -4.87 -12.72
CA GLN A 33 -7.97 -4.68 -11.27
C GLN A 33 -6.89 -5.60 -10.66
N GLU A 34 -5.83 -5.00 -10.12
CA GLU A 34 -4.77 -5.72 -9.42
C GLU A 34 -5.31 -6.24 -8.07
N SER A 35 -5.22 -7.55 -7.82
CA SER A 35 -5.50 -8.09 -6.49
C SER A 35 -4.28 -7.84 -5.60
N LEU A 36 -4.42 -6.89 -4.66
CA LEU A 36 -3.36 -6.47 -3.75
C LEU A 36 -3.90 -6.43 -2.32
N ARG A 37 -3.20 -7.08 -1.39
CA ARG A 37 -3.48 -7.08 0.05
C ARG A 37 -2.30 -6.48 0.80
N LEU A 38 -2.55 -5.46 1.59
CA LEU A 38 -1.54 -4.72 2.36
C LEU A 38 -1.84 -4.82 3.85
N THR A 39 -0.93 -5.39 4.62
CA THR A 39 -1.05 -5.50 6.07
C THR A 39 -0.03 -4.59 6.73
N PHE A 40 -0.50 -3.66 7.55
CA PHE A 40 0.35 -2.88 8.45
C PHE A 40 0.31 -3.48 9.84
N MET A 41 1.47 -3.75 10.42
CA MET A 41 1.60 -4.25 11.79
C MET A 41 1.99 -3.11 12.73
N LYS A 42 1.46 -3.14 13.96
CA LYS A 42 1.72 -2.13 15.01
C LYS A 42 3.20 -1.94 15.36
N ASN A 43 4.03 -2.96 15.09
CA ASN A 43 5.47 -2.95 15.35
C ASN A 43 6.28 -2.23 14.23
N GLY A 44 5.61 -1.62 13.25
CA GLY A 44 6.25 -0.91 12.13
C GLY A 44 6.70 -1.82 11.00
N TYR A 45 6.26 -3.08 10.96
CA TYR A 45 6.44 -3.96 9.80
C TYR A 45 5.22 -3.94 8.90
N TYR A 46 5.42 -4.12 7.60
CA TYR A 46 4.32 -4.33 6.67
C TYR A 46 4.55 -5.60 5.84
N LYS A 47 3.46 -6.13 5.31
CA LYS A 47 3.44 -7.20 4.31
C LYS A 47 2.49 -6.81 3.19
N LEU A 48 2.95 -6.90 1.94
CA LEU A 48 2.16 -6.67 0.74
C LEU A 48 2.14 -7.96 -0.07
N VAL A 49 0.95 -8.42 -0.44
CA VAL A 49 0.75 -9.60 -1.28
C VAL A 49 0.04 -9.15 -2.54
N ARG A 50 0.56 -9.52 -3.70
CA ARG A 50 -0.10 -9.32 -5.00
C ARG A 50 -0.05 -10.58 -5.83
N LEU A 51 -1.01 -10.74 -6.74
CA LEU A 51 -0.94 -11.82 -7.73
C LEU A 51 0.29 -11.64 -8.63
N ASN A 52 0.96 -12.75 -8.92
CA ASN A 52 2.05 -12.75 -9.87
C ASN A 52 1.50 -12.57 -11.30
N SER A 53 2.04 -11.62 -12.05
CA SER A 53 1.65 -11.37 -13.44
C SER A 53 2.11 -12.46 -14.41
N THR A 54 3.13 -13.25 -14.02
CA THR A 54 3.71 -14.34 -14.83
C THR A 54 3.99 -15.57 -13.96
N PRO A 55 2.94 -16.21 -13.42
CA PRO A 55 3.09 -17.32 -12.50
C PRO A 55 3.73 -18.53 -13.19
N ASN A 56 4.71 -19.14 -12.52
CA ASN A 56 5.36 -20.37 -12.98
C ASN A 56 5.92 -21.15 -11.76
N ASN A 57 6.51 -22.31 -12.00
CA ASN A 57 7.04 -23.20 -10.95
C ASN A 57 8.18 -22.58 -10.13
N VAL A 58 8.79 -21.48 -10.59
CA VAL A 58 9.90 -20.79 -9.91
C VAL A 58 9.39 -19.55 -9.15
N ASN A 59 8.45 -18.80 -9.72
CA ASN A 59 8.00 -17.52 -9.19
C ASN A 59 6.70 -17.60 -8.35
N GLY A 60 6.03 -18.75 -8.34
CA GLY A 60 4.78 -18.93 -7.60
C GLY A 60 3.59 -18.13 -8.15
N ALA A 61 2.44 -18.26 -7.49
CA ALA A 61 1.19 -17.59 -7.86
C ALA A 61 1.08 -16.16 -7.31
N GLU A 62 1.83 -15.83 -6.27
CA GLU A 62 1.81 -14.56 -5.57
C GLU A 62 3.23 -14.02 -5.44
N VAL A 63 3.34 -12.70 -5.34
CA VAL A 63 4.55 -12.00 -4.93
C VAL A 63 4.30 -11.41 -3.56
N VAL A 64 5.18 -11.70 -2.62
CA VAL A 64 5.12 -11.23 -1.24
C VAL A 64 6.25 -10.25 -0.98
N GLU A 65 5.92 -9.01 -0.64
CA GLU A 65 6.88 -7.99 -0.22
C GLU A 65 6.75 -7.74 1.29
N GLU A 66 7.89 -7.68 1.98
CA GLU A 66 7.95 -7.43 3.42
C GLU A 66 8.96 -6.34 3.74
N GLY A 67 8.68 -5.57 4.78
CA GLY A 67 9.49 -4.41 5.07
C GLY A 67 9.05 -3.60 6.28
N ARG A 68 9.54 -2.35 6.34
CA ARG A 68 9.22 -1.40 7.41
C ARG A 68 8.27 -0.32 6.91
N TRP A 69 7.39 0.18 7.76
CA TRP A 69 6.56 1.33 7.45
C TRP A 69 6.53 2.32 8.61
N GLU A 70 6.32 3.59 8.27
CA GLU A 70 6.24 4.69 9.22
C GLU A 70 5.16 5.69 8.78
N LEU A 71 4.38 6.19 9.73
CA LEU A 71 3.40 7.26 9.52
C LEU A 71 3.95 8.59 10.04
N ASP A 72 4.12 9.55 9.13
CA ASP A 72 4.37 10.95 9.48
C ASP A 72 3.03 11.69 9.54
N THR A 73 2.49 11.86 10.75
CA THR A 73 1.22 12.56 10.97
C THR A 73 1.31 14.06 10.81
N GLY A 74 2.51 14.64 10.92
CA GLY A 74 2.71 16.07 10.72
C GLY A 74 2.54 16.46 9.25
N LYS A 75 2.80 15.51 8.34
CA LYS A 75 2.71 15.72 6.90
C LYS A 75 1.68 14.86 6.18
N GLY A 76 1.06 13.90 6.87
CA GLY A 76 0.04 13.01 6.31
C GLY A 76 0.60 11.97 5.34
N TYR A 77 1.84 11.48 5.54
CA TYR A 77 2.46 10.51 4.65
C TYR A 77 2.74 9.17 5.33
N ILE A 78 2.58 8.08 4.59
CA ILE A 78 3.12 6.76 4.91
C ILE A 78 4.39 6.56 4.09
N SER A 79 5.49 6.25 4.77
CA SER A 79 6.74 5.81 4.15
C SER A 79 6.87 4.31 4.30
N MET A 80 7.23 3.60 3.22
CA MET A 80 7.44 2.15 3.26
C MET A 80 8.85 1.83 2.76
N GLN A 81 9.53 0.87 3.38
CA GLN A 81 10.83 0.34 2.97
C GLN A 81 10.73 -1.15 2.73
N THR A 82 10.69 -1.59 1.48
CA THR A 82 10.79 -3.02 1.17
C THR A 82 12.18 -3.54 1.56
N ARG A 83 12.22 -4.66 2.27
CA ARG A 83 13.47 -5.34 2.66
C ARG A 83 13.56 -6.72 2.07
N GLU A 84 12.43 -7.37 1.83
CA GLU A 84 12.36 -8.72 1.30
C GLU A 84 11.28 -8.82 0.24
N VAL A 85 11.56 -9.62 -0.79
CA VAL A 85 10.59 -10.05 -1.81
C VAL A 85 10.69 -11.55 -1.95
N ASP A 86 9.59 -12.27 -1.73
CA ASP A 86 9.51 -13.74 -1.76
C ASP A 86 10.58 -14.41 -0.88
N GLY A 87 10.81 -13.85 0.32
CA GLY A 87 11.80 -14.31 1.30
C GLY A 87 13.25 -14.01 0.91
N ARG A 88 13.49 -13.27 -0.18
CA ARG A 88 14.83 -12.86 -0.62
C ARG A 88 15.07 -11.42 -0.21
N SER A 89 16.16 -11.18 0.52
CA SER A 89 16.55 -9.82 0.88
C SER A 89 16.84 -8.98 -0.37
N ILE A 90 16.29 -7.77 -0.38
CA ILE A 90 16.55 -6.77 -1.42
C ILE A 90 17.14 -5.51 -0.77
N MET A 91 18.09 -4.90 -1.46
CA MET A 91 18.65 -3.62 -1.03
C MET A 91 17.77 -2.49 -1.61
N SER A 92 16.63 -2.22 -0.98
CA SER A 92 15.81 -1.07 -1.38
C SER A 92 16.43 0.24 -0.88
N VAL A 93 16.82 1.09 -1.83
CA VAL A 93 17.50 2.37 -1.56
C VAL A 93 16.51 3.53 -1.38
N MET A 94 15.23 3.36 -1.74
CA MET A 94 14.20 4.40 -1.67
C MET A 94 13.00 3.97 -0.84
N LEU A 95 12.48 4.92 -0.06
CA LEU A 95 11.21 4.82 0.64
C LEU A 95 10.10 5.31 -0.30
N PRO A 96 9.28 4.46 -0.93
CA PRO A 96 8.01 4.91 -1.49
C PRO A 96 7.22 5.68 -0.42
N ARG A 97 6.79 6.90 -0.79
CA ARG A 97 5.98 7.78 0.05
C ARG A 97 4.59 7.91 -0.55
N TRP A 98 3.60 7.67 0.29
CA TRP A 98 2.18 7.76 -0.05
C TRP A 98 1.51 8.80 0.83
N GLU A 99 0.77 9.73 0.23
CA GLU A 99 -0.09 10.66 0.95
C GLU A 99 -1.36 9.95 1.39
N VAL A 100 -1.67 10.04 2.68
CA VAL A 100 -2.92 9.56 3.25
C VAL A 100 -3.99 10.59 2.93
N TRP A 101 -4.73 10.35 1.87
CA TRP A 101 -5.78 11.24 1.41
C TRP A 101 -7.05 11.09 2.26
N GLU A 102 -7.40 9.85 2.63
CA GLU A 102 -8.55 9.52 3.45
C GLU A 102 -8.20 8.32 4.33
N LEU A 103 -8.60 8.38 5.60
CA LEU A 103 -8.40 7.30 6.57
C LEU A 103 -9.61 7.21 7.50
N SER A 104 -10.21 6.03 7.56
CA SER A 104 -11.29 5.65 8.47
C SER A 104 -11.09 4.20 8.91
N GLU A 105 -11.99 3.68 9.75
CA GLU A 105 -11.93 2.27 10.18
C GLU A 105 -12.00 1.28 9.02
N ASP A 106 -12.79 1.58 7.99
CA ASP A 106 -13.09 0.64 6.90
C ASP A 106 -12.43 1.02 5.57
N LYS A 107 -11.90 2.24 5.46
CA LYS A 107 -11.39 2.79 4.19
C LYS A 107 -10.07 3.52 4.33
N LEU A 108 -9.15 3.23 3.42
CA LEU A 108 -7.85 3.88 3.29
C LEU A 108 -7.64 4.32 1.83
N VAL A 109 -7.37 5.60 1.61
CA VAL A 109 -7.02 6.13 0.29
C VAL A 109 -5.61 6.68 0.32
N LEU A 110 -4.75 6.10 -0.52
CA LEU A 110 -3.36 6.53 -0.70
C LEU A 110 -3.19 7.24 -2.03
N ARG A 111 -2.51 8.39 -2.04
CA ARG A 111 -2.12 9.10 -3.28
C ARG A 111 -0.62 9.04 -3.48
N GLN A 112 -0.20 8.68 -4.69
CA GLN A 112 1.22 8.69 -5.06
C GLN A 112 1.72 10.12 -5.23
N PHE A 113 2.92 10.39 -4.71
CA PHE A 113 3.61 11.67 -4.86
C PHE A 113 4.29 11.77 -6.24
N ALA A 114 3.50 11.84 -7.32
CA ALA A 114 3.99 11.92 -8.71
C ALA A 114 3.09 12.82 -9.60
N PRO A 115 3.60 13.35 -10.73
CA PRO A 115 2.85 14.23 -11.64
C PRO A 115 1.56 13.59 -12.18
N ALA A 116 1.59 12.28 -12.43
CA ALA A 116 0.40 11.47 -12.63
C ALA A 116 -0.03 10.92 -11.27
N SER A 117 -0.97 11.59 -10.61
CA SER A 117 -1.44 11.17 -9.29
C SER A 117 -2.23 9.87 -9.40
N THR A 118 -1.63 8.76 -9.01
CA THR A 118 -2.33 7.48 -8.83
C THR A 118 -2.92 7.45 -7.43
N TYR A 119 -4.20 7.09 -7.33
CA TYR A 119 -4.85 6.78 -6.07
C TYR A 119 -5.02 5.27 -5.93
N LEU A 120 -4.78 4.77 -4.72
CA LEU A 120 -5.10 3.42 -4.31
C LEU A 120 -6.18 3.48 -3.26
N VAL A 121 -7.34 2.89 -3.55
CA VAL A 121 -8.49 2.83 -2.65
C VAL A 121 -8.54 1.43 -2.05
N PHE A 122 -8.38 1.37 -0.75
CA PHE A 122 -8.40 0.15 0.03
C PHE A 122 -9.61 0.10 0.95
N GLU A 123 -10.11 -1.12 1.15
CA GLU A 123 -11.06 -1.45 2.20
C GLU A 123 -10.42 -2.35 3.26
N ALA A 124 -10.86 -2.22 4.50
CA ALA A 124 -10.42 -3.10 5.57
C ALA A 124 -10.88 -4.55 5.28
N GLU A 125 -9.96 -5.50 5.41
CA GLU A 125 -10.30 -6.92 5.38
C GLU A 125 -11.12 -7.26 6.64
N LYS A 126 -12.28 -7.89 6.43
CA LYS A 126 -13.24 -8.25 7.48
C LYS A 126 -12.80 -9.44 8.30
#